data_AF-A0A1Q7G1C6-F1
#
_entry.id   AF-A0A1Q7G1C6-F1
#
_cell.length_a   1.000
_cell.length_b   1.000
_cell.length_c   1.000
_cell.angle_alpha   90.00
_cell.angle_beta   90.00
_cell.angle_gamma   90.00
#
_symmetry.space_group_name_H-M   'P 1'
#
loop_
_entity.id
_entity.type
_entity.pdbx_description
1 polymer ?
#
loop_
_entity_poly.entity_id
_entity_poly.type
_entity_poly.pdbx_seq_one_letter_code
_entity_poly.pdbx_strand_id
1 'polypeptide(L)'
;MINSEPRRLWGFTWSASIPVTLTSAFPPGAYTAYVYGYDGHSLSSLVADNEGYSKPDTANYKYPALTAGFTVAKANQTITFGALSTKTYGDADFTVSATSTSGLTVSFAALGACTVSGATVHITGAGSCTITASQAGNDDYNAAHSVDQSFTINPKPASVTPAAASKTYGDADPAFTGTLNGFVAADGVTATYSRTAGETVAGSPYTISATLSPAGVLGNYNITYNTANFTINKRDASVTPNTASKTYGDADPAFTGTLTNFLAADGVTATYSRTAGETVAGSPYTISATLSPASVLGNYNITYNTASFTINKRDASVTPNTASKTYGDADPAFTGTLTNFVAADGATAAYSRTAGETVAGSPYTIGATLSPACWATTPSPTTRPTSRSTPSRHP
;
A
#
# COMPACT_ATOMS: atom_id res chain seq x y z
N MET A 1 1.57 46.53 72.53
CA MET A 1 1.31 47.46 73.64
C MET A 1 1.58 46.73 74.94
N ILE A 2 2.29 47.36 75.87
CA ILE A 2 2.59 46.77 77.18
C ILE A 2 1.71 47.50 78.19
N ASN A 3 0.77 46.78 78.81
CA ASN A 3 -0.22 47.35 79.71
C ASN A 3 0.15 47.02 81.15
N SER A 4 0.18 48.03 82.02
CA SER A 4 0.36 47.81 83.46
C SER A 4 -0.88 47.17 84.07
N GLU A 5 -0.73 46.23 85.01
CA GLU A 5 -1.85 45.78 85.85
C GLU A 5 -2.49 46.98 86.57
N PRO A 6 -3.84 47.04 86.66
CA PRO A 6 -4.52 48.16 87.29
C PRO A 6 -4.19 48.20 88.79
N ARG A 7 -3.48 49.24 89.22
CA ARG A 7 -3.21 49.48 90.65
C ARG A 7 -4.20 50.49 91.21
N ARG A 8 -4.81 50.15 92.35
CA ARG A 8 -5.73 51.04 93.07
C ARG A 8 -4.94 51.84 94.12
N LEU A 9 -4.94 53.16 93.96
CA LEU A 9 -4.57 54.10 95.00
C LEU A 9 -5.66 55.19 95.04
N TRP A 10 -6.27 55.42 96.20
CA TRP A 10 -7.22 56.51 96.45
C TRP A 10 -8.50 56.51 95.58
N GLY A 11 -9.06 55.34 95.25
CA GLY A 11 -10.37 55.24 94.59
C GLY A 11 -10.38 55.47 93.07
N PHE A 12 -9.24 55.78 92.47
CA PHE A 12 -9.09 55.89 91.01
C PHE A 12 -8.31 54.69 90.45
N THR A 13 -8.78 54.15 89.32
CA THR A 13 -8.08 53.10 88.56
C THR A 13 -7.28 53.78 87.47
N TRP A 14 -5.97 53.62 87.47
CA TRP A 14 -5.08 54.15 86.44
C TRP A 14 -4.46 52.99 85.68
N SER A 15 -4.57 53.00 84.34
CA SER A 15 -3.81 52.11 83.46
C SER A 15 -2.86 52.96 82.62
N ALA A 16 -1.59 52.54 82.56
CA ALA A 16 -0.61 53.12 81.66
C ALA A 16 -0.37 52.13 80.50
N SER A 17 -0.52 52.62 79.27
CA SER A 17 -0.17 51.88 78.06
C SER A 17 1.06 52.54 77.45
N ILE A 18 2.16 51.78 77.34
CA ILE A 18 3.38 52.27 76.68
C ILE A 18 3.38 51.69 75.25
N PRO A 19 3.28 52.54 74.21
CA PRO A 19 3.51 52.09 72.85
C PRO A 19 5.01 51.83 72.66
N VAL A 20 5.35 50.62 72.24
CA VAL A 20 6.72 50.27 71.83
C VAL A 20 6.72 50.18 70.32
N THR A 21 7.49 51.05 69.67
CA THR A 21 7.70 51.02 68.22
C THR A 21 8.97 50.24 67.95
N LEU A 22 8.86 49.17 67.17
CA LEU A 22 10.03 48.41 66.70
C LEU A 22 10.65 49.20 65.54
N THR A 23 11.91 49.62 65.69
CA THR A 23 12.64 50.46 64.71
C THR A 23 13.63 49.67 63.85
N SER A 24 13.76 48.36 64.08
CA SER A 24 14.61 47.45 63.32
C SER A 24 13.86 46.17 62.95
N ALA A 25 14.30 45.52 61.87
CA ALA A 25 13.76 44.23 61.46
C ALA A 25 14.22 43.15 62.44
N PHE A 26 13.26 42.39 62.98
CA PHE A 26 13.52 41.21 63.79
C PHE A 26 13.30 39.96 62.94
N PRO A 27 14.14 38.92 63.04
CA PRO A 27 13.83 37.64 62.43
C PRO A 27 12.55 37.06 63.05
N PRO A 28 11.88 36.10 62.37
CA PRO A 28 10.73 35.43 62.95
C PRO A 28 11.10 34.69 64.24
N GLY A 29 10.26 34.81 65.27
CA GLY A 29 10.55 34.25 66.59
C GLY A 29 9.67 34.78 67.70
N ALA A 30 9.78 34.16 68.87
CA ALA A 30 9.16 34.63 70.09
C ALA A 30 10.10 35.60 70.81
N TYR A 31 9.59 36.78 71.13
CA TYR A 31 10.34 37.84 71.77
C TYR A 31 9.63 38.28 73.04
N THR A 32 10.41 38.74 74.01
CA THR A 32 9.90 39.40 75.21
C THR A 32 10.40 40.83 75.21
N ALA A 33 9.47 41.78 75.20
CA ALA A 33 9.81 43.18 75.40
C ALA A 33 9.88 43.48 76.90
N TYR A 34 10.95 44.14 77.32
CA TYR A 34 11.18 44.56 78.71
C TYR A 34 11.07 46.08 78.82
N VAL A 35 10.21 46.57 79.71
CA VAL A 35 10.17 47.99 80.09
C VAL A 35 10.84 48.17 81.43
N TYR A 36 11.85 49.03 81.46
CA TYR A 36 12.54 49.42 82.67
C TYR A 36 12.08 50.82 83.10
N GLY A 37 11.61 50.98 84.34
CA GLY A 37 11.22 52.29 84.89
C GLY A 37 12.44 53.07 85.36
N TYR A 38 12.70 54.24 84.75
CA TYR A 38 13.78 55.13 85.16
C TYR A 38 13.38 55.88 86.43
N ASP A 39 14.18 55.79 87.51
CA ASP A 39 13.85 56.41 88.81
C ASP A 39 14.40 57.85 88.97
N GLY A 40 14.95 58.45 87.91
CA GLY A 40 15.23 59.88 87.87
C GLY A 40 16.46 60.35 88.66
N HIS A 41 17.28 59.45 89.23
CA HIS A 41 18.41 59.83 90.08
C HIS A 41 19.79 59.92 89.37
N SER A 42 19.83 60.29 88.08
CA SER A 42 21.07 60.69 87.41
C SER A 42 20.86 61.99 86.64
N LEU A 43 20.89 63.11 87.37
CA LEU A 43 21.08 64.46 86.84
C LEU A 43 22.25 65.11 87.61
N SER A 44 23.50 64.72 87.32
CA SER A 44 24.62 65.65 87.43
C SER A 44 25.89 65.19 86.70
N SER A 45 26.35 66.08 85.83
CA SER A 45 27.70 66.24 85.26
C SER A 45 28.23 65.25 84.21
N LEU A 46 28.88 65.86 83.21
CA LEU A 46 29.68 65.32 82.10
C LEU A 46 30.36 63.96 82.38
N VAL A 47 30.20 63.03 81.43
CA VAL A 47 31.29 62.13 81.02
C VAL A 47 31.36 62.16 79.50
N ALA A 48 32.54 62.55 78.99
CA ALA A 48 32.88 62.67 77.58
C ALA A 48 33.25 61.31 76.96
N ASP A 49 33.44 61.33 75.64
CA ASP A 49 33.68 60.23 74.73
C ASP A 49 34.61 59.10 75.21
N ASN A 50 34.21 57.89 74.82
CA ASN A 50 35.07 56.76 74.45
C ASN A 50 36.01 56.20 75.53
N GLU A 51 35.53 55.19 76.27
CA GLU A 51 36.33 53.99 76.61
C GLU A 51 35.45 52.87 77.21
N GLY A 52 35.68 51.64 76.72
CA GLY A 52 35.64 50.42 77.53
C GLY A 52 34.30 50.00 78.15
N TYR A 53 33.53 49.20 77.41
CA TYR A 53 32.53 48.30 78.00
C TYR A 53 33.24 47.32 78.96
N SER A 54 33.19 47.58 80.26
CA SER A 54 33.34 46.55 81.28
C SER A 54 32.47 46.91 82.48
N LYS A 55 31.55 46.00 82.83
CA LYS A 55 30.57 45.96 83.97
C LYS A 55 30.84 46.90 85.15
N PRO A 56 29.88 47.29 86.03
CA PRO A 56 28.42 47.01 86.12
C PRO A 56 27.54 48.23 86.56
N ASP A 57 26.24 48.28 86.24
CA ASP A 57 25.27 49.05 87.08
C ASP A 57 23.85 48.47 86.97
N THR A 58 23.49 47.66 87.95
CA THR A 58 22.12 47.16 88.16
C THR A 58 21.52 47.70 89.47
N ALA A 59 22.07 48.78 90.03
CA ALA A 59 21.69 49.27 91.35
C ALA A 59 20.57 50.33 91.35
N ASN A 60 20.27 50.96 90.21
CA ASN A 60 19.28 52.04 90.08
C ASN A 60 17.97 51.64 89.35
N TYR A 61 17.70 50.34 89.17
CA TYR A 61 16.43 49.88 88.58
C TYR A 61 15.65 49.02 89.57
N LYS A 62 14.61 49.59 90.18
CA LYS A 62 13.66 48.85 91.01
C LYS A 62 12.66 48.12 90.10
N TYR A 63 12.83 46.80 89.95
CA TYR A 63 11.91 45.93 89.22
C TYR A 63 10.50 45.99 89.83
N PRO A 64 9.52 46.47 89.05
CA PRO A 64 8.66 45.51 88.39
C PRO A 64 8.87 45.60 86.87
N ALA A 65 9.52 44.59 86.29
CA ALA A 65 9.60 44.47 84.84
C ALA A 65 8.19 44.25 84.30
N LEU A 66 7.67 45.22 83.56
CA LEU A 66 6.48 44.98 82.76
C LEU A 66 6.96 44.27 81.49
N THR A 67 6.66 42.98 81.37
CA THR A 67 7.03 42.16 80.22
C THR A 67 5.82 41.94 79.32
N ALA A 68 6.01 42.06 78.01
CA ALA A 68 5.04 41.57 77.03
C ALA A 68 5.72 40.60 76.07
N GLY A 69 5.18 39.39 75.98
CA GLY A 69 5.52 38.47 74.91
C GLY A 69 4.90 38.94 73.60
N PHE A 70 5.66 38.84 72.51
CA PHE A 70 5.14 39.01 71.17
C PHE A 70 5.82 38.01 70.23
N THR A 71 5.15 37.70 69.12
CA THR A 71 5.70 36.80 68.11
C THR A 71 5.84 37.58 66.81
N VAL A 72 7.03 37.48 66.20
CA VAL A 72 7.25 37.90 64.81
C VAL A 72 7.01 36.67 63.95
N ALA A 73 5.98 36.73 63.11
CA ALA A 73 5.67 35.65 62.17
C ALA A 73 6.59 35.72 60.95
N LYS A 74 6.82 34.57 60.31
CA LYS A 74 7.47 34.52 58.99
C LYS A 74 6.65 35.30 57.96
N ALA A 75 7.35 35.93 57.01
CA ALA A 75 6.71 36.62 55.91
C ALA A 75 6.12 35.62 54.90
N ASN A 76 4.94 35.94 54.35
CA ASN A 76 4.40 35.18 53.23
C ASN A 76 5.09 35.58 51.93
N GLN A 77 5.13 34.65 50.98
CA GLN A 77 5.74 34.84 49.68
C GLN A 77 4.91 34.18 48.58
N THR A 78 5.09 34.65 47.36
CA THR A 78 4.38 34.15 46.18
C THR A 78 5.37 33.76 45.09
N ILE A 79 4.94 32.85 44.20
CA ILE A 79 5.66 32.48 42.98
C ILE A 79 4.97 33.17 41.80
N THR A 80 5.77 33.77 40.91
CA THR A 80 5.34 34.17 39.57
C THR A 80 5.89 33.17 38.57
N PHE A 81 5.00 32.40 37.94
CA PHE A 81 5.34 31.45 36.89
C PHE A 81 4.43 31.68 35.69
N GLY A 82 5.01 32.13 34.58
CA GLY A 82 4.27 32.48 33.37
C GLY A 82 3.73 31.26 32.63
N ALA A 83 2.67 31.46 31.86
CA ALA A 83 2.09 30.40 31.03
C ALA A 83 3.11 29.83 30.04
N LEU A 84 3.06 28.51 29.86
CA LEU A 84 3.92 27.79 28.91
C LEU A 84 3.24 27.67 27.55
N SER A 85 4.03 27.78 26.48
CA SER A 85 3.51 27.64 25.12
C SER A 85 3.35 26.17 24.72
N THR A 86 2.38 25.90 23.85
CA THR A 86 2.21 24.62 23.18
C THR A 86 3.49 24.18 22.47
N LYS A 87 3.79 22.89 22.52
CA LYS A 87 4.93 22.24 21.86
C LYS A 87 4.46 21.17 20.88
N THR A 88 5.38 20.62 20.12
CA THR A 88 5.15 19.44 19.27
C THR A 88 6.07 18.31 19.71
N TYR A 89 5.60 17.06 19.61
CA TYR A 89 6.45 15.91 19.89
C TYR A 89 7.71 15.93 19.01
N GLY A 90 8.87 15.69 19.63
CA GLY A 90 10.18 15.76 18.98
C GLY A 90 10.79 17.17 18.90
N ASP A 91 10.14 18.20 19.45
CA ASP A 91 10.80 19.48 19.71
C ASP A 91 11.99 19.29 20.67
N ALA A 92 13.01 20.13 20.51
CA ALA A 92 14.18 20.11 21.38
C ALA A 92 13.84 20.54 22.82
N ASP A 93 14.67 20.11 23.77
CA ASP A 93 14.58 20.50 25.17
C ASP A 93 14.53 22.02 25.33
N PHE A 94 13.75 22.48 26.29
CA PHE A 94 13.57 23.91 26.56
C PHE A 94 13.60 24.20 28.06
N THR A 95 13.97 25.41 28.43
CA THR A 95 14.07 25.83 29.83
C THR A 95 12.83 26.59 30.28
N VAL A 96 12.43 26.39 31.52
CA VAL A 96 11.39 27.18 32.22
C VAL A 96 12.02 28.08 33.28
N SER A 97 11.31 29.13 33.68
CA SER A 97 11.75 30.00 34.77
C SER A 97 10.56 30.54 35.56
N ALA A 98 10.77 30.72 36.86
CA ALA A 98 9.80 31.26 37.80
C ALA A 98 10.57 32.03 38.90
N THR A 99 9.93 33.04 39.47
CA THR A 99 10.53 33.89 40.51
C THR A 99 9.70 33.87 41.78
N SER A 100 10.35 33.87 42.95
CA SER A 100 9.70 34.05 44.24
C SER A 100 9.90 35.48 44.75
N THR A 101 8.92 36.03 45.49
CA THR A 101 9.03 37.39 46.05
C THR A 101 10.11 37.52 47.14
N SER A 102 10.59 36.42 47.70
CA SER A 102 11.71 36.38 48.66
C SER A 102 13.09 36.29 47.99
N GLY A 103 13.14 36.02 46.67
CA GLY A 103 14.39 35.73 45.96
C GLY A 103 14.94 34.32 46.17
N LEU A 104 14.25 33.46 46.95
CA LEU A 104 14.62 32.07 47.14
C LEU A 104 14.42 31.25 45.85
N THR A 105 15.30 30.28 45.61
CA THR A 105 15.29 29.42 44.42
C THR A 105 13.98 28.62 44.32
N VAL A 106 13.42 28.60 43.11
CA VAL A 106 12.22 27.81 42.77
C VAL A 106 12.66 26.47 42.18
N SER A 107 12.01 25.39 42.62
CA SER A 107 12.18 24.04 42.08
C SER A 107 11.02 23.67 41.17
N PHE A 108 11.27 22.83 40.17
CA PHE A 108 10.26 22.36 39.22
C PHE A 108 10.03 20.85 39.31
N ALA A 109 8.77 20.45 39.17
CA ALA A 109 8.37 19.07 38.96
C ALA A 109 7.49 18.98 37.71
N ALA A 110 7.51 17.82 37.03
CA ALA A 110 6.75 17.58 35.81
C ALA A 110 5.81 16.40 35.99
N LEU A 111 4.61 16.51 35.40
CA LEU A 111 3.62 15.44 35.32
C LEU A 111 3.04 15.39 33.90
N GLY A 112 2.88 14.17 33.36
CA GLY A 112 2.31 13.95 32.03
C GLY A 112 3.36 13.58 30.98
N ALA A 113 3.22 14.11 29.77
CA ALA A 113 4.01 13.72 28.59
C ALA A 113 5.39 14.41 28.50
N CYS A 114 6.02 14.66 29.65
CA CYS A 114 7.29 15.38 29.76
C CYS A 114 8.02 14.98 31.06
N THR A 115 9.31 15.30 31.11
CA THR A 115 10.14 15.24 32.32
C THR A 115 10.86 16.56 32.52
N VAL A 116 11.31 16.84 33.74
CA VAL A 116 12.10 18.04 34.04
C VAL A 116 13.34 17.66 34.84
N SER A 117 14.49 18.23 34.48
CA SER A 117 15.75 18.11 35.21
C SER A 117 16.29 19.51 35.47
N GLY A 118 16.31 19.92 36.74
CA GLY A 118 16.55 21.31 37.11
C GLY A 118 15.45 22.22 36.55
N ALA A 119 15.77 23.02 35.54
CA ALA A 119 14.83 23.88 34.83
C ALA A 119 14.62 23.47 33.36
N THR A 120 15.26 22.38 32.91
CA THR A 120 15.18 21.90 31.52
C THR A 120 14.08 20.86 31.41
N VAL A 121 13.12 21.11 30.54
CA VAL A 121 12.00 20.21 30.22
C VAL A 121 12.34 19.40 28.97
N HIS A 122 12.18 18.09 29.08
CA HIS A 122 12.30 17.13 27.98
C HIS A 122 10.94 16.53 27.65
N ILE A 123 10.56 16.52 26.38
CA ILE A 123 9.29 15.98 25.89
C ILE A 123 9.42 14.47 25.71
N THR A 124 8.49 13.70 26.28
CA THR A 124 8.48 12.23 26.21
C THR A 124 7.34 11.66 25.37
N GLY A 125 6.33 12.45 25.05
CA GLY A 125 5.21 12.04 24.18
C GLY A 125 4.28 13.20 23.81
N ALA A 126 3.30 12.92 22.95
CA ALA A 126 2.20 13.85 22.72
C ALA A 126 1.16 13.77 23.86
N GLY A 127 0.48 14.88 24.15
CA GLY A 127 -0.51 14.96 25.22
C GLY A 127 -0.39 16.23 26.05
N SER A 128 -0.79 16.16 27.32
CA SER A 128 -0.66 17.29 28.27
C SER A 128 0.61 17.12 29.11
N CYS A 129 1.28 18.23 29.38
CA CYS A 129 2.37 18.32 30.35
C CYS A 129 2.06 19.45 31.33
N THR A 130 2.18 19.17 32.63
CA THR A 130 2.05 20.15 33.70
C THR A 130 3.38 20.30 34.41
N ILE A 131 3.85 21.53 34.53
CA ILE A 131 5.03 21.89 35.32
C ILE A 131 4.55 22.59 36.58
N THR A 132 4.94 22.07 37.74
CA THR A 132 4.66 22.65 39.05
C THR A 132 5.90 23.39 39.54
N ALA A 133 5.77 24.69 39.81
CA ALA A 133 6.78 25.50 40.46
C ALA A 133 6.53 25.56 41.97
N SER A 134 7.51 25.16 42.77
CA SER A 134 7.41 25.10 44.23
C SER A 134 8.59 25.80 44.91
N GLN A 135 8.33 26.36 46.09
CA GLN A 135 9.33 27.01 46.92
C GLN A 135 9.00 26.72 48.39
N ALA A 136 9.99 26.21 49.14
CA ALA A 136 9.76 25.64 50.47
C ALA A 136 9.82 26.66 51.63
N GLY A 137 10.23 27.89 51.36
CA GLY A 137 10.52 28.88 52.40
C GLY A 137 11.89 28.68 53.05
N ASN A 138 12.11 29.43 54.12
CA ASN A 138 13.30 29.38 54.97
C ASN A 138 12.93 29.89 56.38
N ASP A 139 13.90 30.34 57.18
CA ASP A 139 13.66 30.89 58.52
C ASP A 139 12.84 32.18 58.53
N ASP A 140 12.95 32.99 57.47
CA ASP A 140 12.29 34.29 57.36
C ASP A 140 10.93 34.24 56.66
N TYR A 141 10.75 33.27 55.75
CA TYR A 141 9.57 33.18 54.90
C TYR A 141 8.86 31.82 54.96
N ASN A 142 7.52 31.83 55.00
CA ASN A 142 6.68 30.63 54.87
C ASN A 142 6.72 30.08 53.45
N ALA A 143 6.60 28.76 53.24
CA ALA A 143 6.53 28.19 51.88
C ALA A 143 5.53 28.93 50.97
N ALA A 144 5.91 29.16 49.72
CA ALA A 144 5.01 29.75 48.74
C ALA A 144 3.91 28.75 48.32
N HIS A 145 2.74 29.25 47.96
CA HIS A 145 1.77 28.42 47.25
C HIS A 145 2.35 27.99 45.89
N SER A 146 2.28 26.69 45.57
CA SER A 146 2.80 26.18 44.31
C SER A 146 1.95 26.66 43.14
N VAL A 147 2.59 26.88 41.99
CA VAL A 147 1.92 27.36 40.77
C VAL A 147 2.13 26.33 39.67
N ASP A 148 1.02 25.84 39.12
CA ASP A 148 1.01 24.87 38.03
C ASP A 148 0.83 25.59 36.69
N GLN A 149 1.62 25.20 35.71
CA GLN A 149 1.46 25.61 34.32
C GLN A 149 1.35 24.39 33.42
N SER A 150 0.19 24.24 32.80
CA SER A 150 -0.11 23.15 31.85
C SER A 150 -0.02 23.65 30.42
N PHE A 151 0.55 22.84 29.55
CA PHE A 151 0.58 23.09 28.11
C PHE A 151 0.38 21.80 27.31
N THR A 152 -0.05 21.97 26.07
CA THR A 152 -0.27 20.84 25.14
C THR A 152 1.00 20.54 24.35
N ILE A 153 1.26 19.27 24.14
CA ILE A 153 2.26 18.74 23.21
C ILE A 153 1.49 18.08 22.05
N ASN A 154 1.45 18.75 20.91
CA ASN A 154 0.77 18.26 19.73
C ASN A 154 1.49 17.03 19.15
N PRO A 155 0.75 16.04 18.62
CA PRO A 155 1.35 14.98 17.83
C PRO A 155 2.11 15.53 16.63
N LYS A 156 3.28 14.96 16.33
CA LYS A 156 4.09 15.38 15.20
C LYS A 156 3.46 14.93 13.88
N PRO A 157 3.34 15.78 12.84
CA PRO A 157 2.91 15.33 11.53
C PRO A 157 3.87 14.29 10.95
N ALA A 158 3.34 13.16 10.49
CA ALA A 158 4.10 12.12 9.81
C ALA A 158 3.26 11.48 8.70
N SER A 159 3.90 10.78 7.78
CA SER A 159 3.20 10.07 6.71
C SER A 159 3.89 8.79 6.30
N VAL A 160 3.07 7.86 5.80
CA VAL A 160 3.53 6.65 5.10
C VAL A 160 2.92 6.65 3.70
N THR A 161 3.76 6.39 2.70
CA THR A 161 3.36 6.40 1.29
C THR A 161 3.87 5.14 0.60
N PRO A 162 3.01 4.14 0.37
CA PRO A 162 3.35 3.00 -0.47
C PRO A 162 3.71 3.44 -1.90
N ALA A 163 4.57 2.68 -2.57
CA ALA A 163 4.85 2.86 -3.99
C ALA A 163 3.89 2.01 -4.83
N ALA A 164 3.50 2.51 -6.00
CA ALA A 164 2.71 1.73 -6.95
C ALA A 164 3.53 0.54 -7.46
N ALA A 165 2.85 -0.57 -7.71
CA ALA A 165 3.46 -1.78 -8.24
C ALA A 165 2.53 -2.45 -9.26
N SER A 166 3.06 -3.41 -10.01
CA SER A 166 2.24 -4.19 -10.94
C SER A 166 2.81 -5.58 -11.14
N LYS A 167 1.99 -6.45 -11.71
CA LYS A 167 2.41 -7.76 -12.21
C LYS A 167 1.65 -8.13 -13.47
N THR A 168 2.10 -9.18 -14.16
CA THR A 168 1.31 -9.83 -15.20
C THR A 168 0.40 -10.88 -14.56
N TYR A 169 -0.80 -11.07 -15.10
CA TYR A 169 -1.74 -12.07 -14.61
C TYR A 169 -1.09 -13.46 -14.50
N GLY A 170 -1.26 -14.12 -13.36
CA GLY A 170 -0.65 -15.42 -13.05
C GLY A 170 0.77 -15.36 -12.49
N ASP A 171 1.43 -14.20 -12.48
CA ASP A 171 2.75 -14.06 -11.85
C ASP A 171 2.61 -13.86 -10.33
N ALA A 172 3.72 -14.11 -9.62
CA ALA A 172 3.84 -13.78 -8.22
C ALA A 172 3.82 -12.26 -7.99
N ASP A 173 3.36 -11.85 -6.82
CA ASP A 173 3.43 -10.43 -6.44
C ASP A 173 4.89 -9.98 -6.29
N PRO A 174 5.25 -8.77 -6.75
CA PRO A 174 6.55 -8.19 -6.49
C PRO A 174 6.69 -7.82 -5.01
N ALA A 175 7.92 -7.56 -4.57
CA ALA A 175 8.14 -6.93 -3.27
C ALA A 175 7.52 -5.53 -3.25
N PHE A 176 6.64 -5.26 -2.28
CA PHE A 176 6.03 -3.95 -2.09
C PHE A 176 6.97 -3.03 -1.30
N THR A 177 7.02 -1.76 -1.70
CA THR A 177 7.90 -0.75 -1.11
C THR A 177 7.11 0.53 -0.81
N GLY A 178 7.77 1.50 -0.16
CA GLY A 178 7.19 2.81 0.13
C GLY A 178 8.17 3.68 0.91
N THR A 179 7.68 4.82 1.38
CA THR A 179 8.45 5.79 2.15
C THR A 179 7.77 6.16 3.45
N LEU A 180 8.59 6.56 4.42
CA LEU A 180 8.19 7.11 5.71
C LEU A 180 8.74 8.54 5.81
N ASN A 181 7.93 9.48 6.27
CA ASN A 181 8.33 10.88 6.43
C ASN A 181 7.83 11.43 7.77
N GLY A 182 8.62 12.32 8.39
CA GLY A 182 8.25 13.02 9.62
C GLY A 182 8.46 12.25 10.93
N PHE A 183 8.75 10.95 10.90
CA PHE A 183 9.04 10.17 12.11
C PHE A 183 10.37 10.56 12.76
N VAL A 184 10.42 10.51 14.09
CA VAL A 184 11.67 10.67 14.87
C VAL A 184 12.47 9.37 14.74
N ALA A 185 13.75 9.48 14.39
CA ALA A 185 14.59 8.31 14.09
C ALA A 185 14.73 7.35 15.28
N ALA A 186 14.80 7.88 16.51
CA ALA A 186 14.91 7.10 17.74
C ALA A 186 13.69 6.18 17.99
N ASP A 187 12.52 6.52 17.42
CA ASP A 187 11.30 5.73 17.58
C ASP A 187 11.31 4.45 16.72
N GLY A 188 12.26 4.32 15.79
CA GLY A 188 12.46 3.10 15.01
C GLY A 188 11.25 2.67 14.19
N VAL A 189 10.41 3.62 13.73
CA VAL A 189 9.19 3.31 12.99
C VAL A 189 9.53 2.65 11.65
N THR A 190 8.90 1.50 11.40
CA THR A 190 9.01 0.71 10.17
C THR A 190 7.62 0.49 9.56
N ALA A 191 7.59 0.13 8.27
CA ALA A 191 6.38 -0.17 7.53
C ALA A 191 6.45 -1.54 6.87
N THR A 192 5.36 -2.29 6.95
CA THR A 192 5.10 -3.47 6.13
C THR A 192 3.99 -3.16 5.14
N TYR A 193 4.20 -3.48 3.87
CA TYR A 193 3.26 -3.16 2.80
C TYR A 193 2.52 -4.40 2.33
N SER A 194 1.23 -4.26 2.05
CA SER A 194 0.37 -5.31 1.55
C SER A 194 -0.66 -4.72 0.59
N ARG A 195 -1.30 -5.56 -0.21
CA ARG A 195 -2.40 -5.13 -1.08
C ARG A 195 -3.72 -5.79 -0.71
N THR A 196 -4.82 -5.22 -1.18
CA THR A 196 -6.12 -5.87 -1.15
C THR A 196 -6.11 -7.16 -1.99
N ALA A 197 -6.86 -8.15 -1.52
CA ALA A 197 -6.94 -9.46 -2.16
C ALA A 197 -7.64 -9.41 -3.52
N GLY A 198 -7.23 -10.32 -4.41
CA GLY A 198 -7.80 -10.50 -5.75
C GLY A 198 -6.71 -10.71 -6.80
N GLU A 199 -7.05 -11.37 -7.90
CA GLU A 199 -6.05 -11.83 -8.87
C GLU A 199 -6.40 -11.51 -10.32
N THR A 200 -7.52 -10.84 -10.61
CA THR A 200 -7.99 -10.66 -11.99
C THR A 200 -7.65 -9.30 -12.55
N VAL A 201 -7.50 -9.22 -13.87
CA VAL A 201 -7.30 -7.94 -14.57
C VAL A 201 -8.53 -7.05 -14.41
N ALA A 202 -9.74 -7.64 -14.43
CA ALA A 202 -11.00 -6.90 -14.27
C ALA A 202 -11.17 -6.26 -12.87
N GLY A 203 -10.52 -6.82 -11.84
CA GLY A 203 -10.54 -6.26 -10.49
C GLY A 203 -9.50 -5.16 -10.25
N SER A 204 -8.60 -4.93 -11.21
CA SER A 204 -7.55 -3.92 -11.11
C SER A 204 -8.10 -2.48 -11.20
N PRO A 205 -7.51 -1.50 -10.50
CA PRO A 205 -6.38 -1.62 -9.58
C PRO A 205 -6.80 -2.12 -8.19
N TYR A 206 -5.91 -2.91 -7.58
CA TYR A 206 -5.96 -3.24 -6.15
C TYR A 206 -5.23 -2.16 -5.34
N THR A 207 -5.55 -2.03 -4.06
CA THR A 207 -4.97 -0.97 -3.21
C THR A 207 -3.83 -1.52 -2.39
N ILE A 208 -2.65 -0.90 -2.46
CA ILE A 208 -1.51 -1.12 -1.57
C ILE A 208 -1.64 -0.20 -0.36
N SER A 209 -1.55 -0.77 0.83
CA SER A 209 -1.56 -0.07 2.11
C SER A 209 -0.33 -0.46 2.94
N ALA A 210 -0.07 0.32 3.98
CA ALA A 210 1.01 0.08 4.94
C ALA A 210 0.45 -0.20 6.32
N THR A 211 1.14 -1.05 7.07
CA THR A 211 0.99 -1.22 8.52
C THR A 211 2.28 -0.78 9.19
N LEU A 212 2.17 0.05 10.23
CA LEU A 212 3.32 0.64 10.92
C LEU A 212 3.61 -0.08 12.24
N SER A 213 4.88 -0.11 12.63
CA SER A 213 5.38 -0.68 13.89
C SER A 213 6.57 0.13 14.39
N PRO A 214 6.80 0.27 15.72
CA PRO A 214 6.02 -0.29 16.82
C PRO A 214 4.76 0.51 17.16
N ALA A 215 3.65 -0.14 17.53
CA ALA A 215 2.39 0.54 17.82
C ALA A 215 2.47 1.53 19.00
N GLY A 216 3.35 1.26 19.98
CA GLY A 216 3.47 2.05 21.21
C GLY A 216 3.95 3.49 21.00
N VAL A 217 4.61 3.80 19.89
CA VAL A 217 5.09 5.17 19.59
C VAL A 217 4.16 5.94 18.65
N LEU A 218 3.23 5.26 17.97
CA LEU A 218 2.40 5.87 16.92
C LEU A 218 1.43 6.92 17.45
N GLY A 219 1.06 6.85 18.74
CA GLY A 219 0.21 7.85 19.40
C GLY A 219 0.87 9.24 19.50
N ASN A 220 2.18 9.33 19.32
CA ASN A 220 2.92 10.60 19.31
C ASN A 220 2.84 11.34 17.97
N TYR A 221 2.15 10.77 16.97
CA TYR A 221 2.10 11.28 15.61
C TYR A 221 0.67 11.49 15.11
N ASN A 222 0.49 12.53 14.31
CA ASN A 222 -0.69 12.67 13.45
C ASN A 222 -0.33 12.10 12.07
N ILE A 223 -0.61 10.80 11.88
CA ILE A 223 -0.12 10.03 10.73
C ILE A 223 -1.09 10.10 9.56
N THR A 224 -0.58 10.53 8.40
CA THR A 224 -1.29 10.40 7.12
C THR A 224 -0.95 9.06 6.47
N TYR A 225 -1.96 8.20 6.32
CA TYR A 225 -1.84 6.91 5.62
C TYR A 225 -2.25 7.07 4.17
N ASN A 226 -1.27 7.21 3.29
CA ASN A 226 -1.52 7.19 1.84
C ASN A 226 -1.62 5.75 1.33
N THR A 227 -2.15 5.60 0.13
CA THR A 227 -2.24 4.32 -0.58
C THR A 227 -1.63 4.44 -1.97
N ALA A 228 -1.35 3.29 -2.59
CA ALA A 228 -0.91 3.24 -3.98
C ALA A 228 -1.67 2.15 -4.75
N ASN A 229 -1.65 2.25 -6.07
CA ASN A 229 -2.29 1.26 -6.93
C ASN A 229 -1.38 0.06 -7.17
N PHE A 230 -1.97 -1.13 -7.15
CA PHE A 230 -1.40 -2.37 -7.66
C PHE A 230 -2.17 -2.82 -8.91
N THR A 231 -1.49 -2.87 -10.05
CA THR A 231 -2.12 -3.20 -11.33
C THR A 231 -1.79 -4.63 -11.75
N ILE A 232 -2.81 -5.39 -12.16
CA ILE A 232 -2.60 -6.69 -12.83
C ILE A 232 -2.78 -6.49 -14.33
N ASN A 233 -1.69 -6.61 -15.07
CA ASN A 233 -1.67 -6.52 -16.52
C ASN A 233 -2.12 -7.84 -17.16
N LYS A 234 -2.71 -7.75 -18.35
CA LYS A 234 -3.07 -8.94 -19.13
C LYS A 234 -1.84 -9.77 -19.48
N ARG A 235 -1.99 -11.08 -19.44
CA ARG A 235 -0.96 -12.02 -19.92
C ARG A 235 -1.10 -12.22 -21.43
N ASP A 236 0.00 -12.16 -22.16
CA ASP A 236 0.00 -12.49 -23.58
C ASP A 236 -0.17 -14.01 -23.78
N ALA A 237 -1.13 -14.40 -24.62
CA ALA A 237 -1.39 -15.78 -24.97
C ALA A 237 -1.79 -15.91 -26.44
N SER A 238 -1.73 -17.12 -27.00
CA SER A 238 -2.11 -17.35 -28.40
C SER A 238 -2.75 -18.70 -28.64
N VAL A 239 -3.61 -18.73 -29.66
CA VAL A 239 -4.16 -19.95 -30.24
C VAL A 239 -3.77 -20.05 -31.71
N THR A 240 -3.25 -21.21 -32.10
CA THR A 240 -2.78 -21.49 -33.46
C THR A 240 -3.36 -22.80 -33.96
N PRO A 241 -4.37 -22.77 -34.86
CA PRO A 241 -4.84 -23.97 -35.54
C PRO A 241 -3.74 -24.60 -36.40
N ASN A 242 -3.80 -25.91 -36.59
CA ASN A 242 -2.95 -26.63 -37.55
C ASN A 242 -3.60 -26.60 -38.94
N THR A 243 -2.79 -26.61 -40.00
CA THR A 243 -3.29 -26.81 -41.37
C THR A 243 -3.90 -28.20 -41.51
N ALA A 244 -4.97 -28.31 -42.29
CA ALA A 244 -5.58 -29.60 -42.60
C ALA A 244 -6.00 -29.66 -44.08
N SER A 245 -6.37 -30.86 -44.55
CA SER A 245 -6.87 -31.02 -45.91
C SER A 245 -7.80 -32.21 -46.02
N LYS A 246 -8.55 -32.28 -47.11
CA LYS A 246 -9.31 -33.45 -47.52
C LYS A 246 -9.31 -33.62 -49.03
N THR A 247 -9.75 -34.76 -49.52
CA THR A 247 -10.09 -34.93 -50.94
C THR A 247 -11.54 -34.55 -51.17
N TYR A 248 -11.86 -33.92 -52.30
CA TYR A 248 -13.22 -33.50 -52.63
C TYR A 248 -14.23 -34.64 -52.47
N GLY A 249 -15.32 -34.41 -51.73
CA GLY A 249 -16.33 -35.41 -51.42
C GLY A 249 -16.05 -36.31 -50.21
N ASP A 250 -14.85 -36.22 -49.60
CA ASP A 250 -14.60 -36.84 -48.29
C ASP A 250 -15.15 -35.97 -47.15
N ALA A 251 -15.34 -36.60 -45.99
CA ALA A 251 -15.63 -35.89 -44.75
C ALA A 251 -14.44 -35.04 -44.30
N ASP A 252 -14.71 -34.00 -43.52
CA ASP A 252 -13.66 -33.19 -42.91
C ASP A 252 -12.88 -34.02 -41.87
N PRO A 253 -11.54 -33.87 -41.81
CA PRO A 253 -10.76 -34.45 -40.73
C PRO A 253 -11.05 -33.74 -39.40
N ALA A 254 -10.63 -34.33 -38.29
CA ALA A 254 -10.60 -33.63 -37.02
C ALA A 254 -9.60 -32.45 -37.09
N PHE A 255 -10.08 -31.24 -36.78
CA PHE A 255 -9.23 -30.07 -36.70
C PHE A 255 -8.51 -30.01 -35.34
N THR A 256 -7.23 -29.62 -35.37
CA THR A 256 -6.36 -29.55 -34.19
C THR A 256 -5.63 -28.21 -34.16
N GLY A 257 -4.96 -27.90 -33.05
CA GLY A 257 -4.12 -26.72 -32.91
C GLY A 257 -3.42 -26.69 -31.55
N THR A 258 -2.76 -25.57 -31.28
CA THR A 258 -1.98 -25.36 -30.06
C THR A 258 -2.42 -24.11 -29.31
N LEU A 259 -2.43 -24.21 -27.98
CA LEU A 259 -2.60 -23.09 -27.05
C LEU A 259 -1.26 -22.77 -26.40
N THR A 260 -0.89 -21.49 -26.35
CA THR A 260 0.40 -21.05 -25.78
C THR A 260 0.17 -20.02 -24.69
N ASN A 261 0.90 -20.15 -23.58
CA ASN A 261 0.95 -19.22 -22.43
C ASN A 261 -0.35 -18.99 -21.64
N PHE A 262 -1.40 -19.81 -21.86
CA PHE A 262 -2.52 -19.87 -20.93
C PHE A 262 -2.11 -20.56 -19.63
N LEU A 263 -2.62 -20.08 -18.50
CA LEU A 263 -2.44 -20.74 -17.21
C LEU A 263 -3.23 -22.05 -17.19
N ALA A 264 -2.58 -23.13 -16.73
CA ALA A 264 -3.22 -24.44 -16.65
C ALA A 264 -4.48 -24.43 -15.75
N ALA A 265 -4.45 -23.64 -14.66
CA ALA A 265 -5.56 -23.51 -13.72
C ALA A 265 -6.83 -22.89 -14.35
N ASP A 266 -6.69 -22.13 -15.43
CA ASP A 266 -7.82 -21.49 -16.10
C ASP A 266 -8.58 -22.45 -17.03
N GLY A 267 -8.01 -23.63 -17.31
CA GLY A 267 -8.68 -24.67 -18.08
C GLY A 267 -9.09 -24.24 -19.49
N VAL A 268 -8.34 -23.31 -20.11
CA VAL A 268 -8.66 -22.80 -21.44
C VAL A 268 -8.57 -23.92 -22.47
N THR A 269 -9.63 -24.08 -23.27
CA THR A 269 -9.76 -25.05 -24.36
C THR A 269 -10.10 -24.33 -25.66
N ALA A 270 -9.82 -24.98 -26.79
CA ALA A 270 -10.13 -24.48 -28.13
C ALA A 270 -10.98 -25.47 -28.92
N THR A 271 -12.03 -24.94 -29.56
CA THR A 271 -12.78 -25.65 -30.60
C THR A 271 -12.40 -25.06 -31.95
N TYR A 272 -12.00 -25.93 -32.88
CA TYR A 272 -11.54 -25.53 -34.21
C TYR A 272 -12.63 -25.78 -35.26
N SER A 273 -12.79 -24.83 -36.16
CA SER A 273 -13.72 -24.92 -37.28
C SER A 273 -13.12 -24.23 -38.49
N ARG A 274 -13.65 -24.52 -39.68
CA ARG A 274 -13.26 -23.85 -40.92
C ARG A 274 -14.40 -23.02 -41.51
N THR A 275 -14.05 -22.09 -42.40
CA THR A 275 -15.04 -21.41 -43.24
C THR A 275 -15.77 -22.40 -44.14
N ALA A 276 -17.06 -22.12 -44.38
CA ALA A 276 -17.94 -22.99 -45.16
C ALA A 276 -17.55 -23.02 -46.64
N GLY A 277 -17.79 -24.18 -47.28
CA GLY A 277 -17.58 -24.41 -48.70
C GLY A 277 -16.96 -25.78 -48.98
N GLU A 278 -17.16 -26.29 -50.19
CA GLU A 278 -16.82 -27.69 -50.52
C GLU A 278 -16.06 -27.83 -51.83
N THR A 279 -15.68 -26.73 -52.51
CA THR A 279 -15.11 -26.81 -53.85
C THR A 279 -13.59 -26.71 -53.83
N VAL A 280 -12.94 -27.44 -54.74
CA VAL A 280 -11.49 -27.32 -54.97
C VAL A 280 -11.13 -25.90 -55.41
N ALA A 281 -11.97 -25.26 -56.24
CA ALA A 281 -11.74 -23.89 -56.72
C ALA A 281 -11.86 -22.82 -55.62
N GLY A 282 -12.62 -23.09 -54.56
CA GLY A 282 -12.73 -22.20 -53.40
C GLY A 282 -11.63 -22.38 -52.36
N SER A 283 -10.74 -23.36 -52.54
CA SER A 283 -9.62 -23.64 -51.65
C SER A 283 -8.52 -22.54 -51.77
N PRO A 284 -7.80 -22.20 -50.68
CA PRO A 284 -7.96 -22.72 -49.33
C PRO A 284 -9.07 -22.04 -48.53
N TYR A 285 -9.73 -22.83 -47.68
CA TYR A 285 -10.63 -22.34 -46.63
C TYR A 285 -9.81 -22.00 -45.38
N THR A 286 -10.35 -21.18 -44.48
CA THR A 286 -9.63 -20.73 -43.27
C THR A 286 -10.10 -21.51 -42.06
N ILE A 287 -9.17 -22.09 -41.30
CA ILE A 287 -9.39 -22.70 -39.99
C ILE A 287 -9.18 -21.64 -38.90
N SER A 288 -10.15 -21.50 -38.01
CA SER A 288 -10.14 -20.60 -36.86
C SER A 288 -10.44 -21.36 -35.57
N ALA A 289 -10.18 -20.73 -34.42
CA ALA A 289 -10.45 -21.29 -33.11
C ALA A 289 -11.42 -20.41 -32.31
N THR A 290 -12.29 -21.05 -31.54
CA THR A 290 -13.12 -20.42 -30.51
C THR A 290 -12.65 -20.94 -29.15
N LEU A 291 -12.37 -20.03 -28.21
CA LEU A 291 -11.85 -20.36 -26.89
C LEU A 291 -12.94 -20.38 -25.81
N SER A 292 -12.77 -21.24 -24.81
CA SER A 292 -13.64 -21.38 -23.64
C SER A 292 -12.82 -21.75 -22.39
N PRO A 293 -13.20 -21.33 -21.17
CA PRO A 293 -14.39 -20.53 -20.82
C PRO A 293 -14.17 -19.02 -21.02
N ALA A 294 -15.22 -18.29 -21.42
CA ALA A 294 -15.12 -16.85 -21.69
C ALA A 294 -14.77 -16.00 -20.44
N SER A 295 -15.10 -16.49 -19.24
CA SER A 295 -14.90 -15.77 -17.97
C SER A 295 -13.45 -15.48 -17.63
N VAL A 296 -12.51 -16.29 -18.13
CA VAL A 296 -11.06 -16.12 -17.86
C VAL A 296 -10.33 -15.38 -18.97
N LEU A 297 -10.88 -15.32 -20.18
CA LEU A 297 -10.22 -14.74 -21.35
C LEU A 297 -9.96 -13.23 -21.20
N GLY A 298 -10.73 -12.54 -20.37
CA GLY A 298 -10.52 -11.13 -20.04
C GLY A 298 -9.16 -10.83 -19.38
N ASN A 299 -8.51 -11.85 -18.80
CA ASN A 299 -7.18 -11.73 -18.19
C ASN A 299 -6.02 -11.84 -19.18
N TYR A 300 -6.32 -12.09 -20.46
CA TYR A 300 -5.33 -12.33 -21.50
C TYR A 300 -5.42 -11.30 -22.62
N ASN A 301 -4.27 -11.03 -23.22
CA ASN A 301 -4.15 -10.39 -24.52
C ASN A 301 -3.93 -11.51 -25.55
N ILE A 302 -5.01 -11.96 -26.19
CA ILE A 302 -5.02 -13.20 -26.98
C ILE A 302 -4.77 -12.90 -28.45
N THR A 303 -3.76 -13.54 -29.01
CA THR A 303 -3.53 -13.58 -30.47
C THR A 303 -4.25 -14.78 -31.08
N TYR A 304 -5.20 -14.52 -31.98
CA TYR A 304 -5.93 -15.53 -32.73
C TYR A 304 -5.30 -15.73 -34.11
N ASN A 305 -4.48 -16.77 -34.26
CA ASN A 305 -3.93 -17.15 -35.55
C ASN A 305 -4.95 -18.00 -36.33
N THR A 306 -4.72 -18.14 -37.63
CA THR A 306 -5.53 -19.00 -38.52
C THR A 306 -4.62 -19.93 -39.31
N ALA A 307 -5.21 -21.00 -39.86
CA ALA A 307 -4.50 -21.94 -40.73
C ALA A 307 -5.31 -22.25 -41.99
N SER A 308 -4.66 -22.75 -43.03
CA SER A 308 -5.33 -23.12 -44.28
C SER A 308 -5.91 -24.54 -44.22
N PHE A 309 -7.11 -24.69 -44.79
CA PHE A 309 -7.74 -25.96 -45.11
C PHE A 309 -7.86 -26.15 -46.62
N THR A 310 -7.21 -27.18 -47.15
CA THR A 310 -7.16 -27.43 -48.59
C THR A 310 -8.10 -28.56 -49.01
N ILE A 311 -8.90 -28.36 -50.06
CA ILE A 311 -9.66 -29.44 -50.70
C ILE A 311 -8.92 -29.86 -51.97
N ASN A 312 -8.35 -31.06 -51.94
CA ASN A 312 -7.64 -31.65 -53.07
C ASN A 312 -8.62 -32.21 -54.10
N LYS A 313 -8.20 -32.25 -55.37
CA LYS A 313 -8.97 -32.91 -56.43
C LYS A 313 -9.13 -34.40 -56.11
N ARG A 314 -10.30 -34.94 -56.44
CA ARG A 314 -10.53 -36.38 -56.43
C ARG A 314 -10.09 -36.98 -57.75
N ASP A 315 -9.27 -38.03 -57.69
CA ASP A 315 -8.89 -38.80 -58.86
C ASP A 315 -10.06 -39.71 -59.30
N ALA A 316 -10.74 -39.30 -60.36
CA ALA A 316 -11.86 -40.00 -60.97
C ALA A 316 -11.55 -40.36 -62.43
N SER A 317 -12.05 -41.51 -62.90
CA SER A 317 -11.72 -42.04 -64.23
C SER A 317 -12.93 -42.64 -64.94
N VAL A 318 -12.96 -42.50 -66.26
CA VAL A 318 -13.93 -43.16 -67.14
C VAL A 318 -13.20 -44.14 -68.05
N THR A 319 -13.72 -45.37 -68.13
CA THR A 319 -13.14 -46.43 -68.96
C THR A 319 -14.22 -46.99 -69.89
N PRO A 320 -14.17 -46.71 -71.20
CA PRO A 320 -15.05 -47.35 -72.18
C PRO A 320 -14.83 -48.87 -72.24
N ASN A 321 -15.91 -49.63 -72.35
CA ASN A 321 -15.85 -51.07 -72.59
C ASN A 321 -15.55 -51.35 -74.06
N THR A 322 -14.88 -52.48 -74.33
CA THR A 322 -14.70 -52.96 -75.71
C THR A 322 -16.04 -53.39 -76.31
N ALA A 323 -16.27 -53.08 -77.57
CA ALA A 323 -17.45 -53.52 -78.33
C ALA A 323 -17.04 -53.93 -79.75
N SER A 324 -17.85 -54.79 -80.37
CA SER A 324 -17.63 -55.31 -81.73
C SER A 324 -18.94 -55.44 -82.49
N LYS A 325 -18.88 -55.36 -83.83
CA LYS A 325 -19.99 -55.62 -84.75
C LYS A 325 -19.49 -56.29 -86.03
N THR A 326 -20.40 -56.84 -86.83
CA THR A 326 -20.10 -57.28 -88.20
C THR A 326 -20.17 -56.08 -89.16
N TYR A 327 -19.41 -56.12 -90.25
CA TYR A 327 -19.42 -55.05 -91.25
C TYR A 327 -20.81 -54.91 -91.91
N GLY A 328 -21.34 -53.67 -91.94
CA GLY A 328 -22.68 -53.36 -92.44
C GLY A 328 -23.79 -53.36 -91.39
N ASP A 329 -23.53 -53.90 -90.19
CA ASP A 329 -24.47 -53.86 -89.07
C ASP A 329 -24.49 -52.48 -88.40
N ALA A 330 -25.60 -52.16 -87.74
CA ALA A 330 -25.66 -51.00 -86.85
C ALA A 330 -24.63 -51.10 -85.72
N ASP A 331 -24.19 -49.94 -85.22
CA ASP A 331 -23.31 -49.91 -84.05
C ASP A 331 -24.01 -50.48 -82.81
N PRO A 332 -23.32 -51.29 -81.98
CA PRO A 332 -23.87 -51.74 -80.72
C PRO A 332 -23.95 -50.56 -79.74
N ALA A 333 -24.76 -50.71 -78.69
CA ALA A 333 -24.75 -49.76 -77.59
C ALA A 333 -23.36 -49.76 -76.92
N PHE A 334 -22.66 -48.64 -77.00
CA PHE A 334 -21.39 -48.47 -76.30
C PHE A 334 -21.63 -48.25 -74.81
N THR A 335 -20.83 -48.93 -73.99
CA THR A 335 -20.91 -48.86 -72.52
C THR A 335 -19.53 -48.56 -71.95
N GLY A 336 -19.46 -48.26 -70.66
CA GLY A 336 -18.21 -48.09 -69.94
C GLY A 336 -18.45 -47.94 -68.44
N THR A 337 -17.38 -47.80 -67.69
CA THR A 337 -17.40 -47.71 -66.22
C THR A 337 -16.87 -46.36 -65.77
N LEU A 338 -17.61 -45.73 -64.85
CA LEU A 338 -17.18 -44.57 -64.09
C LEU A 338 -16.65 -45.05 -62.73
N THR A 339 -15.48 -44.56 -62.33
CA THR A 339 -14.83 -44.94 -61.07
C THR A 339 -14.48 -43.68 -60.27
N ASN A 340 -14.76 -43.71 -58.97
CA ASN A 340 -14.43 -42.66 -58.00
C ASN A 340 -15.07 -41.28 -58.28
N PHE A 341 -16.15 -41.19 -59.04
CA PHE A 341 -16.96 -39.97 -59.09
C PHE A 341 -17.79 -39.85 -57.81
N VAL A 342 -17.97 -38.63 -57.31
CA VAL A 342 -18.87 -38.37 -56.18
C VAL A 342 -20.30 -38.55 -56.67
N ALA A 343 -21.07 -39.45 -56.05
CA ALA A 343 -22.39 -39.84 -56.53
C ALA A 343 -23.38 -38.68 -56.61
N ALA A 344 -23.28 -37.71 -55.68
CA ALA A 344 -24.12 -36.52 -55.65
C ALA A 344 -23.92 -35.58 -56.85
N ASP A 345 -22.78 -35.68 -57.56
CA ASP A 345 -22.47 -34.82 -58.70
C ASP A 345 -23.20 -35.25 -59.97
N GLY A 346 -23.89 -36.40 -59.95
CA GLY A 346 -24.67 -36.90 -61.08
C GLY A 346 -23.83 -37.19 -62.32
N ALA A 347 -22.59 -37.66 -62.15
CA ALA A 347 -21.68 -37.89 -63.26
C ALA A 347 -22.21 -38.94 -64.25
N THR A 348 -22.29 -38.54 -65.52
CA THR A 348 -22.69 -39.41 -66.63
C THR A 348 -21.64 -39.39 -67.74
N ALA A 349 -21.59 -40.47 -68.54
CA ALA A 349 -20.73 -40.58 -69.70
C ALA A 349 -21.54 -41.01 -70.93
N ALA A 350 -21.36 -40.29 -72.02
CA ALA A 350 -21.80 -40.73 -73.34
C ALA A 350 -20.61 -41.36 -74.08
N TYR A 351 -20.82 -42.53 -74.66
CA TYR A 351 -19.78 -43.29 -75.35
C TYR A 351 -20.03 -43.30 -76.84
N SER A 352 -18.99 -43.02 -77.61
CA SER A 352 -19.03 -43.05 -79.07
C SER A 352 -17.69 -43.49 -79.62
N ARG A 353 -17.69 -44.07 -80.81
CA ARG A 353 -16.45 -44.43 -81.51
C ARG A 353 -16.04 -43.36 -82.52
N THR A 354 -14.77 -43.35 -82.88
CA THR A 354 -14.29 -42.58 -84.03
C THR A 354 -15.01 -43.01 -85.32
N ALA A 355 -15.33 -42.04 -86.18
CA ALA A 355 -16.00 -42.28 -87.46
C ALA A 355 -15.15 -43.13 -88.41
N GLY A 356 -15.81 -43.95 -89.24
CA GLY A 356 -15.17 -44.85 -90.21
C GLY A 356 -15.85 -46.22 -90.24
N GLU A 357 -15.86 -46.88 -91.39
CA GLU A 357 -16.58 -48.15 -91.56
C GLU A 357 -15.87 -49.01 -92.60
N THR A 358 -14.72 -49.55 -92.22
CA THR A 358 -13.94 -50.54 -92.99
C THR A 358 -13.30 -51.56 -92.05
N VAL A 359 -13.13 -52.80 -92.51
CA VAL A 359 -12.43 -53.84 -91.74
C VAL A 359 -10.94 -53.50 -91.58
N ALA A 360 -10.32 -52.89 -92.59
CA ALA A 360 -8.90 -52.49 -92.57
C ALA A 360 -8.58 -51.34 -91.57
N GLY A 361 -9.58 -50.52 -91.23
CA GLY A 361 -9.45 -49.46 -90.22
C GLY A 361 -9.70 -49.91 -88.77
N SER A 362 -9.94 -51.20 -88.52
CA SER A 362 -10.14 -51.76 -87.18
C SER A 362 -8.81 -51.91 -86.42
N PRO A 363 -8.74 -51.66 -85.10
CA PRO A 363 -9.85 -51.27 -84.20
C PRO A 363 -10.14 -49.76 -84.22
N TYR A 364 -11.42 -49.41 -84.06
CA TYR A 364 -11.85 -48.03 -83.84
C TYR A 364 -11.84 -47.70 -82.34
N THR A 365 -11.29 -46.54 -81.97
CA THR A 365 -11.27 -46.08 -80.57
C THR A 365 -12.68 -45.72 -80.11
N ILE A 366 -13.11 -46.26 -78.98
CA ILE A 366 -14.30 -45.81 -78.26
C ILE A 366 -13.85 -44.73 -77.27
N GLY A 367 -14.36 -43.52 -77.44
CA GLY A 367 -14.18 -42.40 -76.51
C GLY A 367 -15.35 -42.29 -75.54
N ALA A 368 -15.13 -41.53 -74.47
CA ALA A 368 -16.18 -41.12 -73.55
C ALA A 368 -16.19 -39.60 -73.42
N THR A 369 -17.39 -39.02 -73.47
CA THR A 369 -17.62 -37.61 -73.15
C THR A 369 -18.40 -37.55 -71.84
N LEU A 370 -17.83 -36.89 -70.84
CA LEU A 370 -18.47 -36.74 -69.55
C LEU A 370 -19.46 -35.56 -69.53
N SER A 371 -20.56 -35.70 -68.80
CA SER A 371 -21.54 -34.63 -68.57
C SER A 371 -22.03 -34.57 -67.13
N PRO A 372 -22.09 -33.37 -66.50
CA PRO A 372 -21.60 -32.07 -67.01
C PRO A 372 -20.09 -31.96 -67.29
N ALA A 373 -19.69 -31.13 -68.27
CA ALA A 373 -18.33 -31.05 -68.82
C ALA A 373 -17.22 -30.52 -67.87
N CYS A 374 -17.51 -30.33 -66.57
CA CYS A 374 -16.60 -29.69 -65.62
C CYS A 374 -15.49 -30.61 -65.06
N TRP A 375 -15.45 -31.90 -65.44
CA TRP A 375 -14.41 -32.83 -64.97
C TRP A 375 -13.26 -32.93 -65.97
N ALA A 376 -12.17 -32.22 -65.71
CA ALA A 376 -10.93 -32.40 -66.45
C ALA A 376 -10.28 -33.73 -66.03
N THR A 377 -10.39 -34.75 -66.89
CA THR A 377 -9.67 -36.01 -66.74
C THR A 377 -8.23 -35.83 -67.25
N THR A 378 -7.25 -36.29 -66.49
CA THR A 378 -5.94 -36.69 -67.05
C THR A 378 -6.12 -38.08 -67.64
N PRO A 379 -5.99 -38.28 -68.97
CA PRO A 379 -6.04 -39.61 -69.55
C PRO A 379 -4.85 -40.44 -69.03
N SER A 380 -5.15 -41.59 -68.43
CA SER A 380 -4.13 -42.57 -68.04
C SER A 380 -3.49 -43.16 -69.30
N PRO A 381 -2.15 -43.25 -69.41
CA PRO A 381 -1.50 -43.79 -70.59
C PRO A 381 -1.54 -45.32 -70.55
N THR A 382 -2.50 -45.91 -71.25
CA THR A 382 -2.53 -47.36 -71.43
C THR A 382 -1.48 -47.80 -72.46
N THR A 383 -0.42 -48.44 -71.94
CA THR A 383 0.40 -49.52 -72.53
C THR A 383 1.01 -49.32 -73.93
N ARG A 384 2.32 -49.02 -73.92
CA ARG A 384 3.25 -49.22 -75.05
C ARG A 384 3.55 -50.72 -75.22
N PRO A 385 3.40 -51.33 -76.41
CA PRO A 385 3.91 -52.66 -76.65
C PRO A 385 5.44 -52.64 -76.75
N THR A 386 6.03 -53.64 -76.11
CA THR A 386 7.44 -53.98 -76.05
C THR A 386 8.06 -54.31 -77.41
N SER A 387 9.33 -53.93 -77.52
CA SER A 387 10.42 -54.44 -78.38
C SER A 387 10.10 -55.56 -79.38
N ARG A 388 10.43 -55.33 -80.67
CA ARG A 388 10.75 -56.40 -81.61
C ARG A 388 12.26 -56.51 -81.79
N SER A 389 12.76 -57.67 -81.44
CA SER A 389 14.10 -58.21 -81.65
C SER A 389 14.45 -58.34 -83.14
N THR A 390 15.67 -57.93 -83.49
CA THR A 390 16.39 -58.33 -84.70
C THR A 390 16.91 -59.77 -84.56
N PRO A 391 16.94 -60.57 -85.65
CA PRO A 391 17.85 -61.70 -85.76
C PRO A 391 18.95 -61.42 -86.82
N SER A 392 20.18 -61.66 -86.40
CA SER A 392 21.42 -61.86 -87.18
C SER A 392 21.68 -63.39 -87.11
N ARG A 393 22.12 -64.18 -88.10
CA ARG A 393 22.94 -64.04 -89.33
C ARG A 393 22.72 -65.34 -90.17
N HIS A 394 22.67 -65.28 -91.50
CA HIS A 394 23.61 -65.83 -92.53
C HIS A 394 24.12 -67.29 -92.38
N PRO A 395 24.51 -67.99 -93.47
CA PRO A 395 24.12 -67.94 -94.90
C PRO A 395 23.23 -69.11 -95.35
#